data_AF-B8D040-F1
#
_entry.id   AF-B8D040-F1
#
_cell.length_a   1.000
_cell.length_b   1.000
_cell.length_c   1.000
_cell.angle_alpha   90.00
_cell.angle_beta   90.00
_cell.angle_gamma   90.00
#
_symmetry.space_group_name_H-M   'P 1'
#
loop_
_entity.id
_entity.type
_entity.pdbx_description
1 polymer ?
#
loop_
_entity_poly.entity_id
_entity_poly.type
_entity_poly.pdbx_seq_one_letter_code
_entity_poly.pdbx_strand_id
1 'polypeptide(L)'
;MPTLQVRNLPEHIYNKIVELAEEDRRSITQETIILLEKALEMEKQNKKHRKKLLNKIINETKSDNFDNVPDPVPLIREDRQR
;
A
#
# COMPACT_ATOMS: atom_id res chain seq x y z
N MET A 1 11.37 10.18 11.78
CA MET A 1 9.92 9.97 12.02
C MET A 1 9.70 9.74 13.50
N PRO A 2 8.58 10.19 14.07
CA PRO A 2 8.26 9.88 15.47
C PRO A 2 8.11 8.37 15.65
N THR A 3 8.63 7.84 16.75
CA THR A 3 8.55 6.42 17.12
C THR A 3 7.61 6.25 18.31
N LEU A 4 6.67 5.31 18.21
CA LEU A 4 5.80 4.91 19.31
C LEU A 4 6.30 3.58 19.90
N GLN A 5 6.61 3.56 21.19
CA GLN A 5 6.92 2.34 21.93
C GLN A 5 5.85 2.10 22.98
N VAL A 6 5.18 0.93 22.90
CA VAL A 6 4.20 0.51 23.90
C VAL A 6 4.86 -0.48 24.85
N ARG A 7 4.84 -0.19 26.16
CA ARG A 7 5.41 -1.06 27.20
C ARG A 7 4.30 -1.88 27.85
N ASN A 8 4.64 -3.10 28.29
CA ASN A 8 3.72 -4.02 28.97
C ASN A 8 2.43 -4.27 28.17
N LEU A 9 2.55 -4.40 26.84
CA LEU A 9 1.42 -4.73 25.99
C LEU A 9 0.89 -6.12 26.38
N PRO A 10 -0.41 -6.28 26.67
CA PRO A 10 -0.97 -7.59 26.96
C PRO A 10 -0.72 -8.57 25.82
N GLU A 11 -0.29 -9.78 26.15
CA GLU A 11 0.12 -10.79 25.16
C GLU A 11 -0.99 -11.12 24.15
N HIS A 12 -2.24 -11.21 24.62
CA HIS A 12 -3.39 -11.46 23.75
C HIS A 12 -3.59 -10.37 22.69
N ILE A 13 -3.27 -9.10 23.00
CA ILE A 13 -3.35 -8.01 22.03
C ILE A 13 -2.23 -8.13 21.01
N TYR A 14 -1.00 -8.38 21.47
CA TYR A 14 0.14 -8.60 20.58
C TYR A 14 -0.16 -9.72 19.58
N ASN A 15 -0.59 -10.87 20.06
CA ASN A 15 -0.93 -12.03 19.23
C ASN A 15 -2.02 -11.70 18.21
N LYS A 16 -3.04 -10.92 18.60
CA LYS A 16 -4.09 -10.53 17.67
C LYS A 16 -3.58 -9.63 16.55
N ILE A 17 -2.64 -8.72 16.85
CA ILE A 17 -1.99 -7.88 15.82
C ILE A 17 -1.16 -8.73 14.87
N VAL A 18 -0.44 -9.73 15.38
CA VAL A 18 0.36 -10.66 14.55
C VAL A 18 -0.55 -11.43 13.59
N GLU A 19 -1.63 -12.03 14.10
CA GLU A 19 -2.61 -12.77 13.30
C GLU A 19 -3.17 -11.90 12.15
N LEU A 20 -3.63 -10.69 12.46
CA LEU A 20 -4.15 -9.76 11.44
C LEU A 20 -3.09 -9.34 10.42
N ALA A 21 -1.84 -9.17 10.86
CA ALA A 21 -0.74 -8.83 9.98
C ALA A 21 -0.42 -9.98 9.00
N GLU A 22 -0.48 -11.23 9.46
CA GLU A 22 -0.30 -12.43 8.63
C GLU A 22 -1.44 -12.62 7.62
N GLU A 23 -2.69 -12.51 8.07
CA GLU A 23 -3.89 -12.62 7.23
C GLU A 23 -3.82 -11.65 6.04
N ASP A 24 -3.40 -10.41 6.32
CA ASP A 24 -3.30 -9.37 5.31
C ASP A 24 -1.90 -9.22 4.68
N ARG A 25 -1.00 -10.18 4.93
CA ARG A 25 0.36 -10.25 4.35
C ARG A 25 1.15 -8.95 4.48
N ARG A 26 1.09 -8.31 5.65
CA ARG A 26 1.79 -7.07 5.96
C ARG A 26 2.65 -7.20 7.22
N SER A 27 3.54 -6.23 7.44
CA SER A 27 4.33 -6.20 8.68
C SER A 27 3.46 -5.83 9.88
N ILE A 28 3.84 -6.30 11.08
CA ILE A 28 3.21 -5.94 12.36
C ILE A 28 3.18 -4.42 12.55
N THR A 29 4.26 -3.73 12.19
CA THR A 29 4.35 -2.27 12.27
C THR A 29 3.30 -1.60 11.40
N GLN A 30 3.15 -2.05 10.15
CA GLN A 30 2.14 -1.51 9.24
C GLN A 30 0.72 -1.81 9.74
N GLU A 31 0.50 -3.03 10.27
CA GLU A 31 -0.82 -3.36 10.82
C GLU A 31 -1.19 -2.50 12.03
N THR A 32 -0.21 -2.27 12.91
CA THR A 32 -0.38 -1.41 14.08
C THR A 32 -0.77 0.01 13.67
N ILE A 33 -0.13 0.56 12.64
CA ILE A 33 -0.48 1.88 12.11
C ILE A 33 -1.92 1.90 11.58
N ILE A 34 -2.33 0.89 10.81
CA ILE A 34 -3.68 0.80 10.26
C ILE A 34 -4.73 0.72 11.38
N LEU A 35 -4.48 -0.09 12.42
CA LEU A 35 -5.37 -0.20 13.57
C LEU A 35 -5.49 1.12 14.34
N LEU A 36 -4.39 1.85 14.50
CA LEU A 36 -4.40 3.18 15.12
C LEU A 36 -5.18 4.20 14.26
N GLU A 37 -4.96 4.21 12.95
CA GLU A 37 -5.71 5.08 12.02
C GLU A 37 -7.22 4.79 12.06
N LYS A 38 -7.60 3.51 12.18
CA LYS A 38 -9.00 3.10 12.35
C LYS A 38 -9.58 3.58 13.67
N ALA A 39 -8.88 3.34 14.78
CA ALA A 39 -9.32 3.73 16.12
C ALA A 39 -9.44 5.25 16.28
N LEU A 40 -8.61 6.01 15.56
CA LEU A 40 -8.64 7.48 15.53
C LEU A 40 -9.57 8.07 14.45
N GLU A 41 -10.36 7.22 13.77
CA GLU A 41 -11.29 7.60 12.70
C GLU A 41 -10.62 8.33 11.51
N MET A 42 -9.33 8.11 11.29
CA MET A 42 -8.52 8.77 10.26
C MET A 42 -8.68 8.13 8.87
N GLU A 43 -9.35 6.98 8.76
CA GLU A 43 -9.57 6.28 7.49
C GLU A 43 -10.16 7.16 6.39
N LYS A 44 -11.09 8.06 6.74
CA LYS A 44 -11.78 8.93 5.77
C LYS A 44 -10.79 9.87 5.08
N GLN A 45 -9.78 10.35 5.81
CA GLN A 45 -8.75 11.22 5.27
C GLN A 45 -7.82 10.43 4.33
N ASN A 46 -7.44 9.21 4.70
CA ASN A 46 -6.60 8.34 3.89
C ASN A 46 -7.28 7.86 2.61
N LYS A 47 -8.57 7.49 2.65
CA LYS A 47 -9.34 7.14 1.44
C LYS A 47 -9.44 8.33 0.48
N LYS A 48 -9.67 9.55 1.00
CA LYS A 48 -9.71 10.78 0.21
C LYS A 48 -8.35 11.10 -0.41
N HIS A 49 -7.26 10.92 0.34
CA HIS A 49 -5.90 11.14 -0.15
C HIS A 49 -5.51 10.13 -1.24
N ARG A 50 -5.74 8.83 -1.01
CA ARG A 50 -5.53 7.78 -2.03
C ARG A 50 -6.33 8.04 -3.29
N LYS A 51 -7.62 8.43 -3.16
CA LYS A 51 -8.46 8.75 -4.31
C LYS A 51 -7.90 9.93 -5.11
N LYS A 52 -7.41 10.99 -4.44
CA LYS A 52 -6.74 12.12 -5.11
C LYS A 52 -5.47 11.68 -5.83
N LEU A 53 -4.64 10.86 -5.20
CA LEU A 53 -3.39 10.38 -5.77
C LEU A 53 -3.64 9.47 -6.97
N LEU A 54 -4.62 8.57 -6.87
CA LEU A 54 -5.03 7.68 -7.96
C LEU A 54 -5.63 8.46 -9.14
N ASN A 55 -6.46 9.47 -8.87
CA ASN A 55 -6.93 10.38 -9.90
C ASN A 55 -5.79 11.17 -10.56
N LYS A 56 -4.79 11.59 -9.78
CA LYS A 56 -3.60 12.27 -10.30
C LYS A 56 -2.82 11.34 -11.23
N ILE A 57 -2.53 10.12 -10.80
CA ILE A 57 -1.87 9.10 -11.64
C ILE A 57 -2.67 8.91 -12.93
N ILE A 58 -3.98 8.63 -12.84
CA ILE A 58 -4.83 8.41 -14.03
C ILE A 58 -4.74 9.60 -14.99
N ASN A 59 -4.83 10.83 -14.47
CA ASN A 59 -4.78 12.03 -15.31
C ASN A 59 -3.39 12.25 -15.95
N GLU A 60 -2.31 11.90 -15.25
CA GLU A 60 -0.94 11.98 -15.79
C GLU A 60 -0.62 10.84 -16.76
N THR A 61 -1.19 9.65 -16.55
CA THR A 61 -0.98 8.46 -17.39
C THR A 61 -1.99 8.35 -18.54
N LYS A 62 -3.02 9.20 -18.57
CA LYS A 62 -3.86 9.39 -19.75
C LYS A 62 -3.03 10.06 -20.84
N SER A 63 -2.18 9.26 -21.47
CA SER A 63 -1.62 9.54 -22.78
C SER A 63 -2.75 9.35 -23.79
N ASP A 64 -2.96 10.34 -24.65
CA ASP A 64 -3.90 10.28 -25.78
C ASP A 64 -3.43 9.30 -26.88
N ASN A 65 -2.27 8.64 -26.72
CA ASN A 65 -1.62 7.83 -27.75
C ASN A 65 -1.44 6.35 -27.35
N PHE A 66 -2.50 5.69 -26.86
CA PHE A 66 -2.49 4.22 -26.72
C PHE A 66 -2.41 3.49 -28.07
N ASP A 67 -2.77 4.17 -29.17
CA ASP A 67 -2.72 3.60 -30.53
C ASP A 67 -1.28 3.42 -31.08
N ASN A 68 -0.28 4.05 -30.46
CA ASN A 68 1.14 3.97 -30.86
C ASN A 68 2.02 3.19 -29.87
N VAL A 69 1.42 2.35 -29.02
CA VAL A 69 2.19 1.48 -28.11
C VAL A 69 2.81 0.34 -28.93
N PRO A 70 4.15 0.18 -28.94
CA PRO A 70 4.79 -0.90 -29.68
C PRO A 70 4.37 -2.26 -29.13
N ASP A 71 4.38 -3.29 -29.99
CA ASP A 71 4.21 -4.68 -29.55
C ASP A 71 5.20 -4.96 -28.38
N PRO A 72 4.75 -5.50 -27.24
CA PRO A 72 5.63 -5.82 -26.11
C PRO A 72 6.51 -7.06 -26.35
N VAL A 73 6.21 -7.91 -27.34
CA VAL A 73 6.97 -9.14 -27.63
C VAL A 73 8.47 -8.91 -27.91
N PRO A 74 8.89 -7.91 -28.70
CA PRO A 74 10.30 -7.58 -28.92
C PRO A 74 11.02 -7.19 -27.62
N LEU A 75 10.37 -6.40 -26.75
CA LEU A 75 10.94 -5.93 -25.48
C LEU A 75 11.24 -7.10 -24.51
N ILE A 76 10.32 -8.08 -24.44
CA ILE A 76 10.49 -9.27 -23.61
C ILE A 76 11.61 -10.17 -24.15
N ARG A 77 11.83 -10.20 -25.48
CA ARG A 77 12.87 -11.01 -26.11
C ARG A 77 14.27 -10.43 -25.91
N GLU A 78 14.43 -9.10 -25.96
CA GLU A 78 15.70 -8.43 -25.68
C GLU A 78 16.23 -8.75 -24.28
N ASP A 79 15.35 -8.75 -23.28
CA ASP A 79 15.74 -8.96 -21.88
C ASP A 79 16.15 -10.41 -21.58
N ARG A 80 15.64 -11.39 -22.36
CA ARG A 80 15.98 -12.82 -22.23
C ARG A 80 17.28 -13.21 -22.94
N GLN A 81 17.82 -12.35 -23.81
CA GLN A 81 19.05 -12.61 -24.57
C GLN A 81 20.29 -11.93 -23.96
N ARG A 82 20.14 -11.28 -22.79
CA ARG A 82 21.23 -10.68 -22.01
C ARG A 82 21.76 -11.62 -20.94
#